data_AF-F9P7M6-F1
#
_entry.id   AF-F9P7M6-F1
#
_cell.length_a   1.000
_cell.length_b   1.000
_cell.length_c   1.000
_cell.angle_alpha   90.00
_cell.angle_beta   90.00
_cell.angle_gamma   90.00
#
_symmetry.space_group_name_H-M   'P 1'
#
loop_
_entity.id
_entity.type
_entity.pdbx_description
1 polymer ?
#
loop_
_entity_poly.entity_id
_entity_poly.type
_entity_poly.pdbx_seq_one_letter_code
_entity_poly.pdbx_strand_id
1 'polypeptide(L)'
;MLKIGKKAKQRIGVVLFLLALIFGFNIISNQVIHAKTIPNVITSMKVTSSEGKPLQGDLKKWQDFKVSATFSLPNNTVEAGDTTTIDFPKQLVYNSPNKSFNIVSSQGDIVAVAKIDAAKKKLS
;
A
#
# COMPACT_ATOMS: atom_id res chain seq x y z
N MET A 1 -55.62 -9.74 30.66
CA MET A 1 -54.22 -9.82 31.14
C MET A 1 -53.75 -11.27 31.12
N LEU A 2 -52.74 -11.60 30.32
CA LEU A 2 -52.21 -12.97 30.20
C LEU A 2 -51.31 -13.31 31.40
N LYS A 3 -51.73 -14.23 32.27
CA LYS A 3 -50.91 -14.71 33.41
C LYS A 3 -49.88 -15.72 32.91
N ILE A 4 -48.63 -15.28 32.77
CA ILE A 4 -47.50 -16.14 32.36
C ILE A 4 -46.94 -16.85 33.60
N GLY A 5 -46.93 -18.19 33.58
CA GLY A 5 -46.42 -19.02 34.67
C GLY A 5 -44.91 -18.85 34.89
N LYS A 6 -44.45 -19.07 36.13
CA LYS A 6 -43.04 -18.87 36.56
C LYS A 6 -42.03 -19.62 35.67
N LYS A 7 -42.37 -20.86 35.25
CA LYS A 7 -41.56 -21.67 34.32
C LYS A 7 -41.52 -21.10 32.89
N ALA A 8 -42.62 -20.49 32.43
CA ALA A 8 -42.69 -19.85 31.13
C ALA A 8 -41.90 -18.54 31.10
N LYS A 9 -41.93 -17.74 32.18
CA LYS A 9 -41.07 -16.55 32.32
C LYS A 9 -39.58 -16.90 32.28
N GLN A 10 -39.18 -18.00 32.93
CA GLN A 10 -37.78 -18.47 32.91
C GLN A 10 -37.34 -18.92 31.52
N ARG A 11 -38.20 -19.66 30.80
CA ARG A 11 -37.92 -20.07 29.41
C ARG A 11 -37.83 -18.89 28.45
N ILE A 12 -38.73 -17.91 28.58
CA ILE A 12 -38.69 -16.67 27.80
C ILE A 12 -37.41 -15.88 28.09
N GLY A 13 -37.00 -15.78 29.36
CA GLY A 13 -35.77 -15.10 29.75
C GLY A 13 -34.51 -15.75 29.16
N VAL A 14 -34.43 -17.08 29.16
CA VAL A 14 -33.32 -17.82 28.54
C VAL A 14 -33.28 -17.62 27.03
N VAL A 15 -34.43 -17.66 26.36
CA VAL A 15 -34.51 -17.43 24.91
C VAL A 15 -34.10 -16.00 24.54
N LEU A 16 -34.53 -14.99 25.32
CA LEU A 16 -34.12 -13.60 25.12
C LEU A 16 -32.62 -13.39 25.36
N PHE A 17 -32.05 -14.06 26.36
CA PHE A 17 -30.61 -14.02 26.64
C PHE A 17 -29.78 -14.66 25.51
N LEU A 18 -30.22 -15.79 24.97
CA LEU A 18 -29.57 -16.43 23.81
C LEU A 18 -29.68 -15.58 22.54
N LEU A 19 -30.82 -14.91 22.31
CA LEU A 19 -30.97 -13.95 21.21
C LEU A 19 -30.02 -12.75 21.37
N ALA A 20 -29.86 -12.21 22.58
CA ALA A 20 -28.95 -11.10 22.85
C ALA A 20 -27.47 -11.46 22.58
N LEU A 21 -27.06 -12.70 22.85
CA LEU A 21 -25.70 -13.17 22.55
C LEU A 21 -25.44 -13.29 21.04
N ILE A 22 -26.43 -13.67 20.24
CA ILE A 22 -26.32 -13.76 18.77
C ILE A 22 -26.25 -12.35 18.14
N PHE A 23 -27.00 -11.38 18.69
CA PHE A 23 -26.94 -9.99 18.22
C PHE A 23 -25.68 -9.24 18.69
N GLY A 24 -25.11 -9.59 19.85
CA GLY A 24 -23.94 -8.91 20.43
C GLY A 24 -22.60 -9.17 19.71
N PHE A 25 -22.49 -10.21 18.88
CA PHE A 25 -21.23 -10.62 18.26
C PHE A 25 -20.98 -10.09 16.84
N ASN A 26 -21.92 -9.33 16.26
CA ASN A 26 -21.82 -8.85 14.87
C ASN A 26 -21.42 -7.37 14.77
N ILE A 27 -20.44 -6.91 15.56
CA ILE A 27 -19.73 -5.67 15.24
C ILE A 27 -18.43 -6.05 14.52
N ILE A 28 -18.58 -6.47 13.26
CA ILE A 28 -17.46 -6.47 12.33
C ILE A 28 -17.16 -5.00 12.06
N SER A 29 -16.14 -4.46 12.74
CA SER A 29 -15.67 -3.12 12.40
C SER A 29 -15.13 -3.18 10.98
N ASN A 30 -15.83 -2.60 10.02
CA ASN A 30 -15.21 -2.25 8.75
C ASN A 30 -14.14 -1.21 9.06
N GLN A 31 -12.89 -1.65 9.17
CA GLN A 31 -11.74 -0.76 9.24
C GLN A 31 -11.72 -0.02 7.91
N VAL A 32 -12.19 1.23 7.89
CA VAL A 32 -12.02 2.10 6.73
C VAL A 32 -10.53 2.44 6.70
N ILE A 33 -9.78 1.77 5.84
CA ILE A 33 -8.38 2.11 5.62
C ILE A 33 -8.34 3.45 4.89
N HIS A 34 -8.00 4.51 5.62
CA HIS A 34 -7.81 5.85 5.07
C HIS A 34 -6.41 5.95 4.47
N ALA A 35 -6.19 5.28 3.33
CA ALA A 35 -4.97 5.40 2.56
C ALA A 35 -4.82 6.82 2.00
N LYS A 36 -3.66 7.45 2.18
CA LYS A 36 -3.35 8.76 1.61
C LYS A 36 -2.11 8.71 0.71
N THR A 37 -1.96 9.72 -0.12
CA THR A 37 -0.71 9.91 -0.90
C THR A 37 0.29 10.72 -0.07
N ILE A 38 1.48 10.17 0.13
CA ILE A 38 2.61 10.81 0.80
C ILE A 38 3.54 11.43 -0.27
N PRO A 39 3.56 12.75 -0.42
CA PRO A 39 4.44 13.41 -1.37
C PRO A 39 5.89 13.50 -0.84
N ASN A 40 6.83 13.82 -1.74
CA ASN A 40 8.19 14.27 -1.39
C ASN A 40 9.06 13.28 -0.59
N VAL A 41 8.82 11.98 -0.70
CA VAL A 41 9.66 10.96 -0.02
C VAL A 41 10.98 10.67 -0.74
N ILE A 42 11.13 11.07 -2.01
CA ILE A 42 12.36 10.87 -2.78
C ILE A 42 13.35 11.97 -2.43
N THR A 43 14.49 11.60 -1.86
CA THR A 43 15.52 12.55 -1.37
C THR A 43 16.66 12.73 -2.36
N SER A 44 16.92 11.74 -3.22
CA SER A 44 17.91 11.88 -4.29
C SER A 44 17.60 10.94 -5.47
N MET A 45 18.08 11.31 -6.65
CA MET A 45 18.04 10.47 -7.84
C MET A 45 19.41 10.50 -8.52
N LYS A 46 19.83 9.36 -9.05
CA LYS A 46 21.08 9.18 -9.78
C LYS A 46 20.84 8.38 -11.05
N VAL A 47 21.47 8.84 -12.14
CA VAL A 47 21.50 8.10 -13.41
C VAL A 47 22.88 7.48 -13.60
N THR A 48 22.89 6.23 -14.03
CA THR A 48 24.09 5.43 -14.33
C THR A 48 23.91 4.69 -15.66
N SER A 49 24.96 4.08 -16.19
CA SER A 49 24.81 3.15 -17.31
C SER A 49 23.86 2.00 -16.95
N SER A 50 23.42 1.23 -17.95
CA SER A 50 22.61 0.01 -17.74
C SER A 50 23.27 -0.97 -16.77
N GLU A 51 24.61 -1.01 -16.75
CA GLU A 51 25.42 -1.82 -15.83
C GLU A 51 25.56 -1.24 -14.42
N GLY A 52 25.03 -0.04 -14.17
CA GLY A 52 25.15 0.66 -12.87
C GLY A 52 26.46 1.42 -12.67
N LYS A 53 27.30 1.55 -13.70
CA LYS A 53 28.56 2.32 -13.65
C LYS A 53 28.31 3.81 -13.91
N PRO A 54 29.23 4.71 -13.49
CA PRO A 54 29.17 6.11 -13.88
C PRO A 54 29.04 6.26 -15.41
N LEU A 55 28.25 7.24 -15.84
CA LEU A 55 28.12 7.55 -17.27
C LEU A 55 29.46 8.05 -17.82
N GLN A 56 29.89 7.49 -18.95
CA GLN A 56 31.06 7.95 -19.68
C GLN A 56 30.60 8.94 -20.76
N GLY A 57 30.31 10.17 -20.34
CA GLY A 57 29.77 11.23 -21.20
C GLY A 57 28.24 11.25 -21.28
N ASP A 58 27.72 11.94 -22.30
CA ASP A 58 26.29 12.18 -22.47
C ASP A 58 25.52 10.91 -22.86
N LEU A 59 24.27 10.82 -22.41
CA LEU A 59 23.34 9.78 -22.83
C LEU A 59 23.01 9.92 -24.32
N LYS A 60 23.24 8.85 -25.08
CA LYS A 60 22.86 8.80 -26.49
C LYS A 60 21.38 8.44 -26.62
N LYS A 61 20.76 8.85 -27.73
CA LYS A 61 19.41 8.39 -28.09
C LYS A 61 19.38 6.86 -28.15
N TRP A 62 18.32 6.27 -27.62
CA TRP A 62 18.11 4.81 -27.59
C TRP A 62 19.11 4.02 -26.73
N GLN A 63 19.88 4.69 -25.89
CA GLN A 63 20.77 4.04 -24.95
C GLN A 63 20.01 3.68 -23.67
N ASP A 64 20.14 2.44 -23.21
CA ASP A 64 19.65 2.02 -21.91
C ASP A 64 20.49 2.60 -20.78
N PHE A 65 19.81 3.01 -19.71
CA PHE A 65 20.44 3.53 -18.51
C PHE A 65 19.64 3.09 -17.29
N LYS A 66 20.28 3.18 -16.12
CA LYS A 66 19.66 2.86 -14.84
C LYS A 66 19.42 4.14 -14.05
N VAL A 67 18.21 4.27 -13.52
CA VAL A 67 17.87 5.29 -12.53
C VAL A 67 17.81 4.64 -11.16
N SER A 68 18.54 5.20 -10.20
CA SER A 68 18.46 4.83 -8.79
C SER A 68 17.90 6.01 -8.01
N ALA A 69 16.99 5.76 -7.09
CA ALA A 69 16.42 6.78 -6.21
C ALA A 69 16.64 6.39 -4.74
N THR A 70 16.91 7.38 -3.90
CA THR A 70 16.87 7.23 -2.44
C THR A 70 15.56 7.78 -1.94
N PHE A 71 14.93 7.06 -1.02
CA PHE A 71 13.69 7.50 -0.37
C PHE A 71 13.89 7.58 1.14
N SER A 72 13.09 8.43 1.78
CA SER A 72 12.97 8.53 3.23
C SER A 72 11.50 8.72 3.56
N LEU A 73 10.96 7.82 4.38
CA LEU A 73 9.58 7.93 4.85
C LEU A 73 9.54 8.84 6.09
N PRO A 74 8.58 9.77 6.18
CA PRO A 74 8.44 10.61 7.37
C PRO A 74 8.05 9.76 8.58
N ASN A 75 8.81 9.90 9.67
CA ASN A 75 8.65 9.09 10.88
C ASN A 75 7.22 9.16 11.43
N ASN A 76 6.67 8.01 11.80
CA ASN A 76 5.39 7.84 12.51
C ASN A 76 4.15 8.48 11.83
N THR A 77 4.20 8.76 10.53
CA THR A 77 3.08 9.40 9.80
C THR A 77 2.60 8.60 8.59
N VAL A 78 3.33 7.54 8.24
CA VAL A 78 3.01 6.62 7.13
C VAL A 78 2.38 5.36 7.70
N GLU A 79 1.27 4.94 7.08
CA GLU A 79 0.49 3.76 7.47
C GLU A 79 0.38 2.76 6.32
N ALA A 80 -0.04 1.53 6.63
CA ALA A 80 -0.26 0.52 5.61
C ALA A 80 -1.37 0.96 4.64
N GLY A 81 -1.07 0.91 3.34
CA GLY A 81 -1.97 1.36 2.28
C GLY A 81 -1.67 2.77 1.77
N ASP A 82 -0.86 3.55 2.48
CA ASP A 82 -0.33 4.81 1.96
C ASP A 82 0.50 4.59 0.70
N THR A 83 0.49 5.58 -0.18
CA THR A 83 1.14 5.49 -1.50
C THR A 83 2.00 6.71 -1.78
N THR A 84 3.00 6.56 -2.63
CA THR A 84 3.77 7.67 -3.19
C THR A 84 3.83 7.47 -4.70
N THR A 85 3.71 8.55 -5.46
CA THR A 85 3.92 8.49 -6.91
C THR A 85 5.22 9.15 -7.33
N ILE A 86 5.90 8.57 -8.31
CA ILE A 86 7.02 9.21 -9.03
C ILE A 86 6.62 9.38 -10.49
N ASP A 87 6.67 10.60 -11.00
CA ASP A 87 6.43 10.89 -12.41
C ASP A 87 7.72 10.71 -13.23
N PHE A 88 7.61 10.03 -14.37
CA PHE A 88 8.70 9.88 -15.32
C PHE A 88 8.59 10.91 -16.45
N PRO A 89 9.72 11.43 -16.96
CA PRO A 89 9.72 12.23 -18.17
C PRO A 89 9.10 11.47 -19.35
N LYS A 90 8.28 12.16 -20.14
CA LYS A 90 7.55 11.55 -21.28
C LYS A 90 8.49 10.95 -22.33
N GLN A 91 9.71 11.48 -22.42
CA GLN A 91 10.76 11.06 -23.35
C GLN A 91 11.34 9.70 -23.02
N LEU A 92 11.16 9.21 -21.78
CA LEU A 92 11.70 7.92 -21.36
C LEU A 92 10.75 6.79 -21.72
N VAL A 93 11.32 5.72 -22.27
CA VAL A 93 10.62 4.48 -22.57
C VAL A 93 11.02 3.45 -21.53
N TYR A 94 10.03 2.90 -20.83
CA TYR A 94 10.26 1.80 -19.92
C TYR A 94 10.21 0.47 -20.68
N ASN A 95 11.37 -0.13 -20.92
CA ASN A 95 11.51 -1.32 -21.76
C ASN A 95 11.62 -2.65 -20.98
N SER A 96 11.50 -2.62 -19.65
CA SER A 96 11.52 -3.85 -18.85
C SER A 96 10.15 -4.56 -18.87
N PRO A 97 10.14 -5.91 -18.93
CA PRO A 97 8.92 -6.70 -18.89
C PRO A 97 8.21 -6.61 -17.53
N ASN A 98 8.98 -6.46 -16.45
CA ASN A 98 8.45 -6.41 -15.10
C ASN A 98 7.80 -5.05 -14.85
N LYS A 99 6.50 -5.03 -14.53
CA LYS A 99 5.79 -3.78 -14.17
C LYS A 99 5.67 -3.59 -12.66
N SER A 100 6.29 -4.45 -11.86
CA SER A 100 6.29 -4.32 -10.42
C SER A 100 7.56 -4.88 -9.80
N PHE A 101 7.97 -4.31 -8.67
CA PHE A 101 9.09 -4.81 -7.87
C PHE A 101 8.92 -4.43 -6.39
N ASN A 102 9.49 -5.25 -5.51
CA ASN A 102 9.45 -5.01 -4.06
C ASN A 102 10.49 -3.95 -3.68
N ILE A 103 10.09 -3.07 -2.76
CA ILE A 103 11.01 -2.21 -2.01
C ILE A 103 11.23 -2.89 -0.67
N VAL A 104 12.49 -3.15 -0.35
CA VAL A 104 12.89 -3.88 0.86
C VAL A 104 13.61 -2.96 1.85
N SER A 105 13.41 -3.19 3.14
CA SER A 105 14.18 -2.55 4.21
C SER A 105 15.61 -3.07 4.25
N SER A 106 16.47 -2.43 5.06
CA SER A 106 17.82 -2.94 5.34
C SER A 106 17.84 -4.33 5.98
N GLN A 107 16.74 -4.74 6.59
CA GLN A 107 16.54 -6.04 7.24
C GLN A 107 15.99 -7.10 6.27
N GLY A 108 15.60 -6.70 5.06
CA GLY A 108 15.07 -7.58 4.02
C GLY A 108 13.54 -7.67 3.97
N ASP A 109 12.82 -6.96 4.84
CA ASP A 109 11.37 -6.94 4.86
C ASP A 109 10.82 -6.15 3.68
N ILE A 110 9.74 -6.62 3.05
CA ILE A 110 9.03 -5.87 2.00
C ILE A 110 8.27 -4.73 2.68
N VAL A 111 8.65 -3.49 2.39
CA VAL A 111 8.03 -2.28 2.95
C VAL A 111 7.09 -1.58 1.97
N ALA A 112 7.22 -1.86 0.68
CA ALA A 112 6.29 -1.41 -0.36
C ALA A 112 6.42 -2.28 -1.62
N VAL A 113 5.41 -2.23 -2.49
CA VAL A 113 5.44 -2.84 -3.82
C VAL A 113 5.25 -1.74 -4.84
N ALA A 114 6.33 -1.40 -5.54
CA ALA A 114 6.29 -0.39 -6.59
C ALA A 114 5.68 -0.98 -7.86
N LYS A 115 4.78 -0.23 -8.49
CA LYS A 115 4.12 -0.56 -9.75
C LYS A 115 4.37 0.51 -10.79
N ILE A 116 4.68 0.08 -12.01
CA ILE A 116 5.00 0.95 -13.14
C ILE A 116 3.80 0.97 -14.09
N ASP A 117 3.22 2.15 -14.25
CA ASP A 117 2.31 2.46 -15.33
C ASP A 117 3.08 3.19 -16.43
N ALA A 118 3.60 2.41 -17.39
CA ALA A 118 4.42 2.94 -18.49
C ALA A 118 3.61 3.85 -19.45
N ALA A 119 2.29 3.65 -19.52
CA ALA A 119 1.39 4.46 -20.35
C ALA A 119 1.15 5.82 -19.69
N LYS A 120 0.87 5.84 -18.38
CA LYS A 120 0.70 7.08 -17.61
C LYS A 120 2.02 7.75 -17.23
N LYS A 121 3.16 7.09 -17.48
CA LYS A 121 4.51 7.55 -17.10
C LYS A 121 4.63 7.75 -15.59
N LYS A 122 4.13 6.79 -14.80
CA LYS A 122 4.14 6.85 -13.33
C LYS A 122 4.69 5.58 -12.69
N LEU A 123 5.38 5.75 -11.57
CA LEU A 123 5.57 4.74 -10.53
C LEU A 123 4.60 5.03 -9.38
N SER A 124 4.00 4.01 -8.78
CA SER A 124 3.15 4.10 -7.59
C SER A 124 3.41 2.97 -6.62
#